data_AF-B9IT98-F1
#
_entry.id   AF-B9IT98-F1
#
_cell.length_a   1.000
_cell.length_b   1.000
_cell.length_c   1.000
_cell.angle_alpha   90.00
_cell.angle_beta   90.00
_cell.angle_gamma   90.00
#
_symmetry.space_group_name_H-M   'P 1'
#
loop_
_entity.id
_entity.type
_entity.pdbx_description
1 polymer ?
#
loop_
_entity_poly.entity_id
_entity_poly.type
_entity_poly.pdbx_seq_one_letter_code
_entity_poly.pdbx_strand_id
1 'polypeptide(L)'
;MKKFEELATYYIEELERYSIEQFRTKPSSEEWSLGQMYSHLIASTYMQLDAIAKCKTETPSATNKKTDMGEKVYKLGAFPDIQIKVPNHPGYTNQSTKSSWIYT
;
A
#
# COMPACT_ATOMS: atom_id res chain seq x y z
N MET A 1 -16.73 9.96 -2.98
CA MET A 1 -17.16 8.56 -2.92
C MET A 1 -17.21 7.94 -4.31
N LYS A 2 -17.95 8.50 -5.30
CA LYS A 2 -18.02 7.96 -6.68
C LYS A 2 -16.68 7.54 -7.30
N LYS A 3 -15.66 8.40 -7.24
CA LYS A 3 -14.32 8.08 -7.77
C LYS A 3 -13.65 6.86 -7.10
N PHE A 4 -13.91 6.63 -5.81
CA PHE A 4 -13.34 5.47 -5.10
C PHE A 4 -14.07 4.19 -5.51
N GLU A 5 -15.40 4.23 -5.58
CA GLU A 5 -16.22 3.08 -6.00
C GLU A 5 -15.89 2.67 -7.44
N GLU A 6 -15.80 3.64 -8.36
CA GLU A 6 -15.38 3.41 -9.75
C GLU A 6 -13.99 2.76 -9.83
N LEU A 7 -13.03 3.25 -9.04
CA LEU A 7 -11.68 2.70 -9.01
C LEU A 7 -11.65 1.29 -8.41
N ALA A 8 -12.36 1.07 -7.30
CA ALA A 8 -12.44 -0.24 -6.66
C ALA A 8 -13.08 -1.28 -7.61
N THR A 9 -14.15 -0.91 -8.30
CA THR A 9 -14.79 -1.77 -9.32
C THR A 9 -13.80 -2.10 -10.44
N TYR A 10 -13.07 -1.11 -10.96
CA TYR A 10 -12.05 -1.34 -11.99
C TYR A 10 -11.01 -2.38 -11.53
N TYR A 11 -10.44 -2.23 -10.33
CA TYR A 11 -9.46 -3.20 -9.80
C TYR A 11 -10.07 -4.60 -9.57
N ILE A 12 -11.34 -4.68 -9.16
CA ILE A 12 -12.03 -5.98 -9.02
C ILE A 12 -12.22 -6.64 -10.40
N GLU A 13 -12.63 -5.89 -11.41
CA GLU A 13 -12.82 -6.40 -12.77
C GLU A 13 -11.52 -6.85 -13.43
N GLU A 14 -10.40 -6.17 -13.16
CA GLU A 14 -9.09 -6.58 -13.65
C GLU A 14 -8.63 -7.93 -13.05
N LEU A 15 -9.08 -8.30 -11.83
CA LEU A 15 -8.73 -9.59 -11.23
C LEU A 15 -9.24 -10.78 -12.04
N GLU A 16 -10.41 -10.65 -12.66
CA GLU A 16 -11.03 -11.71 -13.46
C GLU A 16 -10.23 -12.05 -14.74
N ARG A 17 -9.25 -11.20 -15.11
CA ARG A 17 -8.42 -11.38 -16.30
C ARG A 17 -7.19 -12.25 -16.08
N TYR A 18 -6.86 -12.57 -14.83
CA TYR A 18 -5.65 -13.31 -14.48
C TYR A 18 -5.98 -14.69 -13.92
N SER A 19 -5.26 -15.70 -14.40
CA SER A 19 -5.23 -17.00 -13.72
C SER A 19 -4.53 -16.90 -12.36
N ILE A 20 -4.83 -17.85 -11.48
CA ILE A 20 -4.17 -17.93 -10.16
C ILE A 20 -2.64 -18.03 -10.27
N GLU A 21 -2.12 -18.69 -11.31
CA GLU A 21 -0.68 -18.82 -11.54
C GLU A 21 -0.05 -17.48 -11.95
N GLN A 22 -0.71 -16.72 -12.82
CA GLN A 22 -0.26 -15.37 -13.19
C GLN A 22 -0.27 -14.44 -11.96
N PHE A 23 -1.24 -14.58 -11.08
CA PHE A 23 -1.33 -13.78 -9.86
C PHE A 23 -0.19 -14.03 -8.87
N ARG A 24 0.34 -15.26 -8.86
CA ARG A 24 1.45 -15.71 -8.00
C ARG A 24 2.82 -15.51 -8.63
N THR A 25 2.88 -15.32 -9.95
CA THR A 25 4.14 -15.13 -10.68
C THR A 25 4.79 -13.81 -10.26
N LYS A 26 6.07 -13.89 -9.89
CA LYS A 26 6.89 -12.73 -9.56
C LYS A 26 7.77 -12.37 -10.78
N PRO A 27 7.88 -11.08 -11.18
CA PRO A 27 8.80 -10.68 -12.25
C PRO A 27 10.26 -10.95 -11.89
N SER A 28 10.62 -10.79 -10.61
CA SER A 28 11.93 -11.14 -10.06
C SER A 28 11.84 -11.50 -8.57
N SER A 29 12.95 -11.94 -7.98
CA SER A 29 12.97 -12.30 -6.55
C SER A 29 12.72 -11.09 -5.62
N GLU A 30 13.01 -9.87 -6.08
CA GLU A 30 12.90 -8.61 -5.32
C GLU A 30 11.63 -7.81 -5.63
N GLU A 31 10.84 -8.20 -6.62
CA GLU A 31 9.60 -7.50 -6.97
C GLU A 31 8.39 -8.20 -6.38
N TRP A 32 7.22 -7.56 -6.39
CA TRP A 32 5.97 -8.17 -5.96
C TRP A 32 5.30 -8.93 -7.10
N SER A 33 4.63 -10.05 -6.78
CA SER A 33 3.60 -10.57 -7.66
C SER A 33 2.37 -9.67 -7.64
N LEU A 34 1.48 -9.81 -8.62
CA LEU A 34 0.18 -9.12 -8.61
C LEU A 34 -0.58 -9.41 -7.30
N GLY A 35 -0.57 -10.67 -6.83
CA GLY A 35 -1.22 -11.01 -5.57
C GLY A 35 -0.64 -10.36 -4.33
N GLN A 36 0.66 -10.12 -4.30
CA GLN A 36 1.28 -9.36 -3.20
C GLN A 36 0.87 -7.88 -3.26
N MET A 37 0.77 -7.30 -4.46
CA MET A 37 0.27 -5.93 -4.65
C MET A 37 -1.18 -5.77 -4.18
N TYR A 38 -2.11 -6.66 -4.59
CA TYR A 38 -3.50 -6.61 -4.12
C TYR A 38 -3.62 -6.83 -2.60
N SER A 39 -2.84 -7.77 -2.04
CA SER A 39 -2.81 -7.99 -0.59
C SER A 39 -2.35 -6.73 0.16
N HIS A 40 -1.36 -6.02 -0.39
CA HIS A 40 -0.90 -4.74 0.16
C HIS A 40 -1.99 -3.66 0.09
N LEU A 41 -2.70 -3.52 -1.03
CA LEU A 41 -3.81 -2.56 -1.16
C LEU A 41 -4.88 -2.78 -0.09
N ILE A 42 -5.27 -4.04 0.15
CA ILE A 42 -6.26 -4.41 1.18
C ILE A 42 -5.74 -4.09 2.57
N ALA A 43 -4.51 -4.51 2.91
CA ALA A 43 -3.90 -4.27 4.21
C ALA A 43 -3.75 -2.77 4.50
N SER A 44 -3.28 -2.00 3.54
CA SER A 44 -3.16 -0.54 3.62
C SER A 44 -4.53 0.12 3.81
N THR A 45 -5.58 -0.37 3.15
CA THR A 45 -6.95 0.12 3.35
C THR A 45 -7.42 -0.06 4.79
N TYR A 46 -7.22 -1.26 5.37
CA TYR A 46 -7.56 -1.49 6.78
C TYR A 46 -6.76 -0.59 7.73
N MET A 47 -5.47 -0.39 7.48
CA MET A 47 -4.65 0.53 8.26
C MET A 47 -5.19 1.97 8.22
N GLN A 48 -5.62 2.46 7.05
CA GLN A 48 -6.22 3.79 6.94
C GLN A 48 -7.58 3.88 7.63
N LEU A 49 -8.41 2.85 7.54
CA LEU A 49 -9.70 2.81 8.25
C LEU A 49 -9.52 2.82 9.78
N ASP A 50 -8.53 2.09 10.30
CA ASP A 50 -8.16 2.11 11.71
C ASP A 50 -7.68 3.51 12.14
N ALA A 51 -6.86 4.17 11.33
CA ALA A 51 -6.42 5.54 11.59
C ALA A 51 -7.60 6.52 11.63
N ILE A 52 -8.56 6.41 10.71
CA ILE A 52 -9.79 7.23 10.70
C ILE A 52 -10.61 6.99 11.97
N ALA A 53 -10.77 5.73 12.39
CA ALA A 53 -11.49 5.38 13.61
C ALA A 53 -10.84 6.01 14.85
N LYS A 54 -9.51 5.91 14.98
CA LYS A 54 -8.75 6.54 16.06
C LYS A 54 -8.86 8.06 16.07
N CYS A 55 -8.77 8.71 14.89
CA CYS A 55 -8.95 10.17 14.78
C CYS A 55 -10.31 10.65 15.29
N LYS A 56 -11.34 9.80 15.30
CA LYS A 56 -12.67 10.14 15.81
C LYS A 56 -12.75 10.06 17.34
N THR A 57 -11.97 9.19 17.97
CA THR A 57 -12.11 8.84 19.39
C THR A 57 -10.97 9.35 20.26
N GLU A 58 -9.80 9.58 19.70
CA GLU A 58 -8.59 9.92 20.44
C GLU A 58 -8.21 11.39 20.27
N THR A 59 -7.60 11.97 21.31
CA THR A 59 -6.99 13.29 21.20
C THR A 59 -5.61 13.14 20.56
N PRO A 60 -5.33 13.81 19.43
CA PRO A 60 -4.05 13.67 18.75
C PRO A 60 -2.90 14.15 19.63
N SER A 61 -1.87 13.31 19.80
CA SER A 61 -0.61 13.70 20.43
C SER A 61 0.44 13.92 19.34
N ALA A 62 0.72 15.18 19.02
CA ALA A 62 1.73 15.57 18.03
C ALA A 62 3.13 15.72 18.66
N THR A 63 3.52 14.78 19.53
CA THR A 63 4.87 14.78 20.13
C THR A 63 5.98 14.52 19.11
N ASN A 64 5.64 13.87 17.98
CA ASN A 64 6.58 13.57 16.91
C ASN A 64 6.39 14.48 15.69
N LYS A 65 7.50 14.86 15.05
CA LYS A 65 7.51 15.58 13.77
C LYS A 65 7.44 14.59 12.62
N LYS A 66 6.87 15.02 11.49
CA LYS A 66 6.99 14.28 10.22
C LYS A 66 8.47 14.18 9.84
N THR A 67 8.84 13.07 9.22
CA THR A 67 10.14 12.97 8.55
C THR A 67 10.18 13.92 7.36
N ASP A 68 11.36 14.28 6.87
CA ASP A 68 11.50 15.15 5.69
C ASP A 68 10.75 14.60 4.47
N MET A 69 10.77 13.27 4.30
CA MET A 69 10.00 12.61 3.23
C MET A 69 8.50 12.66 3.49
N GLY A 70 8.07 12.43 4.74
CA GLY A 70 6.66 12.53 5.12
C GLY A 70 6.09 13.92 4.89
N GLU A 71 6.87 14.98 5.15
CA GLU A 71 6.48 16.35 4.86
C GLU A 71 6.31 16.61 3.35
N LYS A 72 7.21 16.06 2.52
CA LYS A 72 7.13 16.18 1.06
C LYS A 72 5.90 15.47 0.49
N VAL A 73 5.66 14.22 0.89
CA VAL A 73 4.47 13.44 0.47
C VAL A 73 3.19 14.15 0.91
N TYR A 74 3.16 14.67 2.15
CA TYR A 74 2.01 15.41 2.66
C TYR A 74 1.72 16.67 1.84
N LYS A 75 2.74 17.45 1.47
CA LYS A 75 2.58 18.63 0.61
C LYS A 75 2.18 18.29 -0.83
N LEU A 76 2.69 17.18 -1.36
CA LEU A 76 2.35 16.69 -2.69
C LEU A 76 0.89 16.20 -2.76
N GLY A 77 0.33 15.74 -1.63
CA GLY A 77 -1.01 15.16 -1.56
C GLY A 77 -1.12 13.80 -2.22
N ALA A 78 0.01 13.19 -2.59
CA ALA A 78 0.11 11.90 -3.23
C ALA A 78 1.49 11.28 -2.93
N PHE A 79 1.58 9.96 -3.05
CA PHE A 79 2.88 9.32 -3.19
C PHE A 79 3.42 9.59 -4.60
N PRO A 80 4.74 9.76 -4.76
CA PRO A 80 5.34 9.91 -6.08
C PRO A 80 5.20 8.62 -6.88
N ASP A 81 4.90 8.74 -8.17
CA ASP A 81 4.84 7.61 -9.11
C ASP A 81 6.27 7.15 -9.49
N ILE A 82 6.96 6.56 -8.53
CA ILE A 82 8.31 6.01 -8.65
C ILE A 82 8.38 4.68 -7.91
N GLN A 83 9.31 3.82 -8.32
CA GLN A 83 9.62 2.63 -7.54
C GLN A 83 10.37 3.01 -6.27
N ILE A 84 9.90 2.52 -5.13
CA ILE A 84 10.54 2.73 -3.83
C ILE A 84 11.07 1.39 -3.33
N LYS A 85 12.38 1.31 -3.07
CA LYS A 85 12.97 0.17 -2.38
C LYS A 85 12.73 0.34 -0.88
N VAL A 86 11.83 -0.47 -0.33
CA VAL A 86 11.55 -0.43 1.10
C VAL A 86 12.56 -1.35 1.82
N PRO A 87 13.26 -0.85 2.85
CA PRO A 87 14.12 -1.70 3.67
C PRO A 87 13.29 -2.76 4.41
N ASN A 88 13.93 -3.84 4.82
CA ASN A 88 13.28 -4.92 5.56
C ASN A 88 12.55 -4.36 6.78
N HIS A 89 11.23 -4.54 6.86
CA HIS A 89 10.46 -4.15 8.04
C HIS A 89 9.59 -5.32 8.52
N PRO A 90 9.77 -5.79 9.76
CA PRO A 90 8.87 -6.77 10.35
C PRO A 90 7.50 -6.13 10.54
N GLY A 91 6.50 -6.54 9.76
CA GLY A 91 5.12 -6.02 9.88
C GLY A 91 4.40 -5.75 8.56
N TYR A 92 5.09 -5.71 7.43
CA TYR A 92 4.40 -5.84 6.14
C TYR A 92 4.04 -7.31 5.94
N THR A 93 2.73 -7.57 5.88
CA THR A 93 2.13 -8.90 5.76
C THR A 93 2.41 -9.54 4.40
N ASN A 94 3.62 -10.07 4.24
CA ASN A 94 3.92 -11.45 3.87
C ASN A 94 5.42 -11.66 4.07
N GLN A 95 5.83 -12.90 4.25
CA GLN A 95 7.15 -13.36 4.69
C GLN A 95 8.29 -13.10 3.69
N SER A 96 8.38 -11.91 3.09
CA SER A 96 9.55 -11.52 2.30
C SER A 96 10.69 -11.12 3.26
N THR A 97 11.63 -12.04 3.46
CA THR A 97 12.88 -11.83 4.20
C THR A 97 13.88 -10.94 3.45
N LYS A 98 13.45 -10.25 2.39
CA LYS A 98 14.27 -9.47 1.47
C LYS A 98 13.60 -8.14 1.14
N SER A 99 14.41 -7.09 0.98
CA SER A 99 13.98 -5.77 0.55
C SER A 99 13.26 -5.91 -0.78
N SER A 100 12.08 -5.31 -0.91
CA SER A 100 11.27 -5.43 -2.11
C SER A 100 11.00 -4.07 -2.75
N TRP A 101 10.93 -4.06 -4.07
CA TRP A 101 10.47 -2.92 -4.83
C TRP A 101 8.96 -2.84 -4.77
N ILE A 102 8.44 -1.68 -4.36
CA ILE A 102 7.02 -1.39 -4.36
C ILE A 102 6.75 -0.23 -5.29
N TYR A 103 5.62 -0.28 -5.99
CA TYR A 103 5.04 0.88 -6.65
C TYR A 103 4.13 1.57 -5.63
N THR A 104 4.26 2.90 -5.51
CA THR A 104 3.45 3.72 -4.61
C THR A 104 2.47 4.60 -5.36
#